data_AF-A0A7X0P7Y0-F1
#
_entry.id   AF-A0A7X0P7Y0-F1
#
_cell.length_a   1.000
_cell.length_b   1.000
_cell.length_c   1.000
_cell.angle_alpha   90.00
_cell.angle_beta   90.00
_cell.angle_gamma   90.00
#
_symmetry.space_group_name_H-M   'P 1'
#
loop_
_entity.id
_entity.type
_entity.pdbx_description
1 polymer ?
#
loop_
_entity_poly.entity_id
_entity_poly.type
_entity_poly.pdbx_seq_one_letter_code
_entity_poly.pdbx_strand_id
1 'polypeptide(L)'
;MRSEDDLVLTMRAAARQAALPADLASGVAGRRRARRTRKRLGVAVAAAAVVAVAGGTTAVTTAQEREVAPAVISPATEVWPEAVLKVPADRLPMTALSAREVLTFRNKRFEVYDAATGGTRVLGQVPADPVRVAVGARHLAWAGPDHTLWVMPREGGEARRVGRAASDVYELAVTDGFLAWSGERSGVHRLPLAGGTPELMPGAENLRLASWPWAHEWDAAGNVTRIVNLETGGSTGVAVPPGAERWQCGTEWCTGLLDDRLIVQRVDGSGRRTLPPMLMGYGVWWLLDDRHALFRVYEPDVHKAGVPLAAVYDLATGELAGVGERTPGVEGGDVGRIQDFSLLFWDAGARFYQHCADRACEIRTRGGGEEYTVLDPGAIRE
;
A
#
# COMPACT_ATOMS: atom_id res chain seq x y z
N MET A 1 43.79 27.69 18.54
CA MET A 1 44.50 26.46 18.15
C MET A 1 44.23 25.43 19.23
N ARG A 2 43.46 24.37 18.93
CA ARG A 2 43.30 23.21 19.83
C ARG A 2 44.44 22.24 19.53
N SER A 3 45.11 21.73 20.57
CA SER A 3 46.28 20.86 20.43
C SER A 3 45.87 19.44 20.00
N GLU A 4 46.78 18.72 19.34
CA GLU A 4 46.59 17.31 18.93
C GLU A 4 46.21 16.40 20.10
N ASP A 5 46.62 16.72 21.32
CA ASP A 5 46.28 16.00 22.54
C ASP A 5 44.76 16.01 22.82
N ASP A 6 44.08 17.10 22.46
CA ASP A 6 42.64 17.25 22.62
C ASP A 6 41.88 16.35 21.61
N LEU A 7 42.48 16.12 20.44
CA LEU A 7 41.95 15.21 19.42
C LEU A 7 42.12 13.74 19.84
N VAL A 8 43.28 13.39 20.40
CA VAL A 8 43.57 12.03 20.90
C VAL A 8 42.69 11.68 22.10
N LEU A 9 42.42 12.64 22.99
CA LEU A 9 41.50 12.46 24.11
C LEU A 9 40.04 12.30 23.64
N THR A 10 39.62 13.07 22.63
CA THR A 10 38.25 12.98 22.08
C THR A 10 38.05 11.65 21.34
N MET A 11 39.04 11.16 20.59
CA MET A 11 38.96 9.85 19.92
C MET A 11 38.97 8.67 20.90
N ARG A 12 39.72 8.75 22.01
CA ARG A 12 39.68 7.71 23.06
C ARG A 12 38.37 7.73 23.86
N ALA A 13 37.72 8.88 24.02
CA ALA A 13 36.40 8.98 24.64
C ALA A 13 35.31 8.35 23.74
N ALA A 14 35.36 8.58 22.42
CA ALA A 14 34.45 7.98 21.45
C ALA A 14 34.61 6.45 21.35
N ALA A 15 35.83 5.92 21.48
CA ALA A 15 36.10 4.48 21.45
C ALA A 15 35.56 3.72 22.69
N ARG A 16 35.31 4.41 23.82
CA ARG A 16 34.77 3.78 25.05
C ARG A 16 33.24 3.79 25.11
N GLN A 17 32.55 4.53 24.23
CA GLN A 17 31.08 4.54 24.13
C GLN A 17 30.51 3.54 23.11
N ALA A 18 31.36 2.78 22.43
CA ALA A 18 30.95 1.67 21.57
C ALA A 18 30.85 0.34 22.33
N ALA A 19 30.13 0.32 23.46
CA ALA A 19 29.62 -0.94 24.01
C ALA A 19 28.35 -1.29 23.21
N LEU A 20 28.56 -1.96 22.08
CA LEU A 20 27.49 -2.54 21.27
C LEU A 20 26.65 -3.49 22.15
N PRO A 21 25.31 -3.42 22.14
CA PRO A 21 24.49 -4.52 22.63
C PRO A 21 24.88 -5.76 21.84
N ALA A 22 25.46 -6.73 22.54
CA ALA A 22 25.80 -8.03 21.99
C ALA A 22 24.51 -8.82 21.71
N ASP A 23 23.75 -8.43 20.68
CA ASP A 23 22.69 -9.30 20.16
C ASP A 23 22.10 -9.00 18.77
N LEU A 24 22.66 -8.08 17.99
CA LEU A 24 22.13 -7.79 16.65
C LEU A 24 22.29 -8.97 15.66
N ALA A 25 23.34 -9.78 15.83
CA ALA A 25 23.52 -10.99 15.05
C ALA A 25 22.51 -12.10 15.42
N SER A 26 22.02 -12.14 16.66
CA SER A 26 21.04 -13.16 17.07
C SER A 26 19.63 -12.79 16.62
N GLY A 27 19.28 -11.51 16.57
CA GLY A 27 17.99 -11.03 16.04
C GLY A 27 17.79 -11.38 14.55
N VAL A 28 18.85 -11.24 13.74
CA VAL A 28 18.82 -11.60 12.31
C VAL A 28 18.90 -13.11 12.10
N ALA A 29 19.66 -13.84 12.92
CA ALA A 29 19.70 -15.30 12.89
C ALA A 29 18.37 -15.93 13.36
N GLY A 30 17.69 -15.34 14.34
CA GLY A 30 16.39 -15.77 14.85
C GLY A 30 15.29 -15.64 13.79
N ARG A 31 15.27 -14.51 13.08
CA ARG A 31 14.29 -14.27 12.00
C ARG A 31 14.52 -15.18 10.78
N ARG A 32 15.78 -15.56 10.48
CA ARG A 32 16.11 -16.58 9.46
C ARG A 32 15.79 -18.02 9.90
N ARG A 33 15.97 -18.38 11.18
CA ARG A 33 15.63 -19.72 11.70
C ARG A 33 14.12 -19.94 11.78
N ALA A 34 13.35 -18.95 12.22
CA ALA A 34 11.88 -19.05 12.28
C ALA A 34 11.23 -19.32 10.91
N ARG A 35 11.78 -18.74 9.82
CA ARG A 35 11.35 -19.05 8.44
C ARG A 35 11.75 -20.45 7.98
N ARG A 36 12.89 -20.99 8.43
CA ARG A 36 13.35 -22.35 8.07
C ARG A 36 12.65 -23.45 8.86
N THR A 37 12.28 -23.22 10.12
CA THR A 37 11.55 -24.20 10.93
C THR A 37 10.09 -24.34 10.48
N ARG A 38 9.42 -23.25 10.07
CA ARG A 38 8.08 -23.33 9.46
C ARG A 38 8.05 -24.11 8.14
N LYS A 39 9.10 -24.01 7.32
CA LYS A 39 9.23 -24.84 6.09
C LYS A 39 9.58 -26.30 6.35
N ARG A 40 10.08 -26.66 7.55
CA ARG A 40 10.47 -28.04 7.90
C ARG A 40 9.42 -28.78 8.73
N LEU A 41 8.44 -28.09 9.32
CA LEU A 41 7.32 -28.71 10.03
C LEU A 41 6.15 -29.12 9.11
N GLY A 42 6.23 -28.80 7.81
CA GLY A 42 5.26 -29.24 6.80
C GLY A 42 5.57 -30.57 6.11
N VAL A 43 6.57 -31.32 6.57
CA VAL A 43 6.95 -32.62 5.98
C VAL A 43 7.23 -33.62 7.09
N ALA A 44 6.19 -34.19 7.70
CA ALA A 44 6.21 -35.51 8.34
C ALA A 44 4.83 -35.87 8.93
N VAL A 45 3.89 -36.31 8.10
CA VAL A 45 3.05 -37.50 8.36
C VAL A 45 2.63 -38.07 7.00
N ALA A 46 3.27 -39.16 6.58
CA ALA A 46 2.79 -40.00 5.50
C ALA A 46 2.92 -41.46 5.93
N ALA A 47 1.77 -42.14 6.06
CA ALA A 47 1.50 -43.58 5.96
C ALA A 47 0.15 -43.83 6.67
N ALA A 48 -0.85 -44.53 6.14
CA ALA A 48 -0.96 -45.34 4.96
C ALA A 48 -2.47 -45.56 4.64
N ALA A 49 -2.81 -45.71 3.36
CA ALA A 49 -3.80 -46.69 2.87
C ALA A 49 -3.81 -46.63 1.34
N VAL A 50 -3.05 -47.55 0.72
CA VAL A 50 -3.15 -47.85 -0.69
C VAL A 50 -4.35 -48.76 -0.88
N VAL A 51 -5.40 -48.26 -1.55
CA VAL A 51 -6.37 -49.10 -2.26
C VAL A 51 -6.30 -48.70 -3.73
N ALA A 52 -5.81 -49.64 -4.53
CA ALA A 52 -5.78 -49.54 -5.98
C ALA A 52 -7.20 -49.53 -6.53
N VAL A 53 -7.58 -48.47 -7.25
CA VAL A 53 -8.61 -48.53 -8.28
C VAL A 53 -7.97 -48.08 -9.58
N ALA A 54 -7.69 -49.07 -10.43
CA ALA A 54 -7.32 -48.87 -11.81
C ALA A 54 -8.58 -48.48 -12.60
N GLY A 55 -8.50 -47.36 -13.33
CA GLY A 55 -9.46 -47.04 -14.39
C GLY A 55 -9.79 -45.56 -14.50
N GLY A 56 -9.48 -44.97 -15.66
CA GLY A 56 -10.29 -43.88 -16.21
C GLY A 56 -9.65 -42.50 -16.20
N THR A 57 -9.26 -42.06 -17.41
CA THR A 57 -9.26 -40.67 -17.91
C THR A 57 -8.49 -39.62 -17.09
N THR A 58 -7.46 -39.06 -17.73
CA THR A 58 -6.90 -37.75 -17.40
C THR A 58 -8.00 -36.69 -17.53
N ALA A 59 -8.77 -36.48 -16.47
CA ALA A 59 -9.67 -35.34 -16.35
C ALA A 59 -8.79 -34.11 -16.22
N VAL A 60 -8.68 -33.35 -17.31
CA VAL A 60 -8.31 -31.94 -17.25
C VAL A 60 -9.36 -31.30 -16.36
N THR A 61 -9.05 -31.07 -15.09
CA THR A 61 -9.90 -30.28 -14.21
C THR A 61 -9.86 -28.86 -14.73
N THR A 62 -10.81 -28.52 -15.60
CA THR A 62 -11.14 -27.14 -15.91
C THR A 62 -11.35 -26.45 -14.57
N ALA A 63 -10.54 -25.44 -14.29
CA ALA A 63 -10.68 -24.63 -13.09
C ALA A 63 -12.09 -24.04 -13.11
N GLN A 64 -13.00 -24.65 -12.34
CA GLN A 64 -14.39 -24.25 -12.32
C GLN A 64 -14.46 -22.86 -11.70
N GLU A 65 -14.82 -21.89 -12.53
CA GLU A 65 -15.00 -20.50 -12.12
C GLU A 65 -16.09 -20.46 -11.05
N ARG A 66 -15.72 -20.05 -9.84
CA ARG A 66 -16.65 -19.92 -8.73
C ARG A 66 -17.17 -18.48 -8.71
N GLU A 67 -18.45 -18.34 -8.97
CA GLU A 67 -19.16 -17.08 -8.76
C GLU A 67 -19.35 -16.87 -7.24
N VAL A 68 -19.01 -15.66 -6.78
CA VAL A 68 -19.25 -15.25 -5.39
C VAL A 68 -20.70 -14.74 -5.29
N ALA A 69 -21.46 -15.28 -4.33
CA ALA A 69 -22.82 -14.83 -4.07
C ALA A 69 -22.87 -13.32 -3.77
N PRO A 70 -23.98 -12.62 -4.07
CA PRO A 70 -24.11 -11.20 -3.78
C PRO A 70 -23.91 -10.96 -2.28
N ALA A 71 -22.87 -10.19 -1.94
CA ALA A 71 -22.51 -9.87 -0.58
C ALA A 71 -23.22 -8.59 -0.13
N VAL A 72 -23.80 -8.62 1.07
CA VAL A 72 -24.16 -7.40 1.78
C VAL A 72 -22.86 -6.71 2.17
N ILE A 73 -22.69 -5.45 1.77
CA ILE A 73 -21.48 -4.68 2.07
C ILE A 73 -21.70 -3.93 3.38
N SER A 74 -21.11 -4.43 4.47
CA SER A 74 -21.13 -3.74 5.78
C SER A 74 -20.05 -2.66 5.85
N PRO A 75 -20.22 -1.60 6.67
CA PRO A 75 -19.20 -0.58 6.88
C PRO A 75 -17.87 -1.14 7.38
N ALA A 76 -16.74 -0.58 6.95
CA ALA A 76 -15.40 -0.95 7.42
C ALA A 76 -15.24 -0.86 8.95
N THR A 77 -15.95 0.07 9.59
CA THR A 77 -16.00 0.20 11.07
C THR A 77 -16.64 -0.99 11.77
N GLU A 78 -17.43 -1.80 11.06
CA GLU A 78 -18.04 -3.01 11.59
C GLU A 78 -17.25 -4.27 11.23
N VAL A 79 -16.70 -4.32 9.99
CA VAL A 79 -15.96 -5.48 9.49
C VAL A 79 -14.54 -5.54 10.06
N TRP A 80 -13.83 -4.41 10.08
CA TRP A 80 -12.43 -4.31 10.56
C TRP A 80 -12.26 -3.13 11.52
N PRO A 81 -12.95 -3.12 12.68
CA PRO A 81 -12.90 -1.99 13.62
C PRO A 81 -11.48 -1.65 14.09
N GLU A 82 -10.60 -2.63 14.19
CA GLU A 82 -9.20 -2.47 14.59
C GLU A 82 -8.32 -1.79 13.54
N ALA A 83 -8.75 -1.80 12.27
CA ALA A 83 -8.05 -1.15 11.17
C ALA A 83 -8.55 0.28 10.91
N VAL A 84 -9.61 0.71 11.61
CA VAL A 84 -10.23 2.02 11.43
C VAL A 84 -9.87 2.99 12.56
N LEU A 85 -9.37 4.17 12.18
CA LEU A 85 -8.96 5.24 13.08
C LEU A 85 -9.69 6.55 12.76
N LYS A 86 -9.71 7.47 13.74
CA LYS A 86 -10.24 8.83 13.57
C LYS A 86 -9.11 9.84 13.69
N VAL A 87 -8.97 10.73 12.69
CA VAL A 87 -7.94 11.76 12.64
C VAL A 87 -8.61 13.13 12.47
N PRO A 88 -8.27 14.16 13.27
CA PRO A 88 -8.84 15.49 13.09
C PRO A 88 -8.66 16.03 11.67
N ALA A 89 -9.68 16.66 11.10
CA ALA A 89 -9.69 17.08 9.71
C ALA A 89 -8.73 18.25 9.39
N ASP A 90 -8.22 18.94 10.41
CA ASP A 90 -7.16 19.95 10.28
C ASP A 90 -5.77 19.36 10.03
N ARG A 91 -5.67 18.03 9.91
CA ARG A 91 -4.46 17.25 9.65
C ARG A 91 -4.72 16.31 8.48
N LEU A 92 -3.94 16.45 7.42
CA LEU A 92 -4.04 15.54 6.27
C LEU A 92 -3.37 14.20 6.62
N PRO A 93 -4.11 13.07 6.66
CA PRO A 93 -3.52 11.76 6.87
C PRO A 93 -2.65 11.39 5.67
N MET A 94 -1.38 11.04 5.88
CA MET A 94 -0.45 10.68 4.80
C MET A 94 -0.31 9.16 4.66
N THR A 95 -0.09 8.47 5.78
CA THR A 95 0.02 7.00 5.83
C THR A 95 -0.02 6.50 7.27
N ALA A 96 -0.33 5.22 7.47
CA ALA A 96 -0.22 4.57 8.77
C ALA A 96 1.25 4.28 9.13
N LEU A 97 1.60 4.51 10.39
CA LEU A 97 2.89 4.13 10.97
C LEU A 97 2.78 2.86 11.83
N SER A 98 1.58 2.63 12.37
CA SER A 98 1.15 1.45 13.12
C SER A 98 -0.39 1.40 13.13
N ALA A 99 -0.97 0.39 13.78
CA ALA A 99 -2.42 0.28 13.99
C ALA A 99 -3.03 1.42 14.84
N ARG A 100 -2.23 2.36 15.36
CA ARG A 100 -2.72 3.51 16.16
C ARG A 100 -2.11 4.84 15.77
N GLU A 101 -0.93 4.82 15.14
CA GLU A 101 -0.20 6.02 14.78
C GLU A 101 -0.33 6.30 13.29
N VAL A 102 -0.71 7.53 12.96
CA VAL A 102 -0.82 8.01 11.58
C VAL A 102 0.18 9.14 11.37
N LEU A 103 0.96 9.06 10.28
CA LEU A 103 1.73 10.19 9.81
C LEU A 103 0.76 11.20 9.21
N THR A 104 0.80 12.42 9.69
CA THR A 104 -0.07 13.50 9.21
C THR A 104 0.76 14.69 8.75
N PHE A 105 0.19 15.48 7.84
CA PHE A 105 0.76 16.73 7.35
C PHE A 105 -0.14 17.90 7.74
N ARG A 106 0.47 18.92 8.35
CA ARG A 106 -0.22 20.14 8.79
C ARG A 106 0.76 21.29 8.80
N ASN A 107 0.39 22.47 8.32
CA ASN A 107 1.19 23.70 8.45
C ASN A 107 2.68 23.52 8.10
N LYS A 108 2.99 22.86 6.97
CA LYS A 108 4.37 22.57 6.51
C LYS A 108 5.21 21.77 7.50
N ARG A 109 4.60 20.91 8.31
CA ARG A 109 5.31 19.96 9.17
C ARG A 109 4.67 18.57 9.11
N PHE A 110 5.51 17.57 9.35
CA PHE A 110 5.02 16.23 9.63
C PHE A 110 4.79 16.07 11.14
N GLU A 111 3.68 15.41 11.47
CA GLU A 111 3.30 15.03 12.83
C GLU A 111 2.96 13.54 12.86
N VAL A 112 3.28 12.88 13.98
CA VAL A 112 2.67 11.60 14.34
C VAL A 112 1.45 11.89 15.20
N TYR A 113 0.30 11.45 14.75
CA TYR A 113 -0.95 11.49 15.50
C TYR A 113 -1.23 10.09 16.07
N ASP A 114 -1.40 10.00 17.38
CA ASP A 114 -1.81 8.77 18.07
C ASP A 114 -3.34 8.80 18.26
N ALA A 115 -4.04 7.96 17.52
CA ALA A 115 -5.49 7.89 17.52
C ALA A 115 -6.08 7.37 18.84
N ALA A 116 -5.31 6.67 19.67
CA ALA A 116 -5.80 6.20 20.96
C ALA A 116 -5.79 7.30 22.03
N THR A 117 -4.83 8.22 21.97
CA THR A 117 -4.68 9.29 22.96
C THR A 117 -5.12 10.66 22.45
N GLY A 118 -5.30 10.82 21.14
CA GLY A 118 -5.47 12.11 20.48
C GLY A 118 -4.21 12.98 20.50
N GLY A 119 -3.09 12.44 21.00
CA GLY A 119 -1.83 13.14 21.13
C GLY A 119 -1.11 13.32 19.80
N THR A 120 -0.36 14.41 19.66
CA THR A 120 0.49 14.65 18.49
C THR A 120 1.94 14.89 18.87
N ARG A 121 2.85 14.29 18.11
CA ARG A 121 4.29 14.53 18.20
C ARG A 121 4.79 15.11 16.88
N VAL A 122 5.33 16.33 16.92
CA VAL A 122 5.94 16.96 15.75
C VAL A 122 7.24 16.24 15.40
N LEU A 123 7.39 15.85 14.13
CA LEU A 123 8.62 15.25 13.63
C LEU A 123 9.59 16.31 13.12
N GLY A 124 9.11 17.27 12.33
CA GLY A 124 9.95 18.32 11.79
C GLY A 124 9.28 19.13 10.69
N GLN A 125 9.98 20.16 10.24
CA GLN A 125 9.55 21.02 9.13
C GLN A 125 9.69 20.30 7.80
N VAL A 126 8.79 20.61 6.87
CA VAL A 126 8.70 20.04 5.53
C VAL A 126 8.93 21.18 4.52
N PRO A 127 10.15 21.32 4.00
CA PRO A 127 10.52 22.48 3.17
C PRO A 127 9.79 22.55 1.82
N ALA A 128 9.27 21.42 1.33
CA ALA A 128 8.53 21.31 0.08
C ALA A 128 7.31 20.42 0.30
N ASP A 129 6.15 20.81 -0.25
CA ASP A 129 4.91 20.05 -0.09
C ASP A 129 5.08 18.60 -0.54
N PRO A 130 4.68 17.62 0.28
CA PRO A 130 4.85 16.22 -0.09
C PRO A 130 3.84 15.82 -1.16
N VAL A 131 4.33 15.40 -2.32
CA VAL A 131 3.53 14.81 -3.41
C VAL A 131 3.45 13.30 -3.28
N ARG A 132 4.57 12.69 -2.87
CA ARG A 132 4.70 11.26 -2.54
C ARG A 132 5.50 11.16 -1.26
N VAL A 133 5.11 10.30 -0.35
CA VAL A 133 5.78 10.04 0.93
C VAL A 133 6.12 8.55 1.00
N ALA A 134 7.19 8.21 1.67
CA ALA A 134 7.55 6.84 2.00
C ALA A 134 8.01 6.77 3.44
N VAL A 135 7.67 5.67 4.12
CA VAL A 135 8.01 5.44 5.52
C VAL A 135 8.84 4.17 5.60
N GLY A 136 10.08 4.31 6.06
CA GLY A 136 10.98 3.20 6.35
C GLY A 136 11.08 2.94 7.84
N ALA A 137 11.98 2.01 8.21
CA ALA A 137 12.25 1.71 9.61
C ALA A 137 12.82 2.92 10.36
N ARG A 138 13.77 3.65 9.75
CA ARG A 138 14.53 4.73 10.39
C ARG A 138 14.29 6.12 9.80
N HIS A 139 13.73 6.19 8.60
CA HIS A 139 13.59 7.43 7.85
C HIS A 139 12.18 7.56 7.26
N LEU A 140 11.77 8.81 7.11
CA LEU A 140 10.69 9.24 6.24
C LEU A 140 11.33 9.87 5.00
N ALA A 141 10.72 9.69 3.85
CA ALA A 141 11.14 10.35 2.62
C ALA A 141 9.95 10.90 1.86
N TRP A 142 10.17 11.90 1.02
CA TRP A 142 9.13 12.39 0.13
C TRP A 142 9.70 13.03 -1.14
N ALA A 143 8.87 13.04 -2.17
CA ALA A 143 9.07 13.82 -3.38
C ALA A 143 8.28 15.15 -3.29
N GLY A 144 8.94 16.26 -3.62
CA GLY A 144 8.31 17.56 -3.79
C GLY A 144 7.77 17.78 -5.22
N PRO A 145 7.02 18.87 -5.46
CA PRO A 145 6.41 19.16 -6.77
C PRO A 145 7.43 19.41 -7.88
N ASP A 146 8.65 19.80 -7.54
CA ASP A 146 9.77 20.02 -8.46
C ASP A 146 10.66 18.77 -8.62
N HIS A 147 10.13 17.59 -8.24
CA HIS A 147 10.84 16.30 -8.20
C HIS A 147 12.03 16.28 -7.23
N THR A 148 12.12 17.22 -6.28
CA THR A 148 13.14 17.16 -5.23
C THR A 148 12.86 16.02 -4.27
N LEU A 149 13.92 15.30 -3.89
CA LEU A 149 13.83 14.17 -2.98
C LEU A 149 14.37 14.57 -1.62
N TRP A 150 13.58 14.32 -0.59
CA TRP A 150 13.85 14.70 0.80
C TRP A 150 13.79 13.49 1.71
N VAL A 151 14.49 13.59 2.84
CA VAL A 151 14.49 12.60 3.92
C VAL A 151 14.54 13.30 5.26
N MET A 152 13.89 12.71 6.25
CA MET A 152 13.91 13.09 7.66
C MET A 152 14.05 11.82 8.53
N PRO A 153 14.72 11.86 9.68
CA PRO A 153 14.66 10.74 10.63
C PRO A 153 13.22 10.48 11.09
N ARG A 154 12.83 9.21 11.22
CA ARG A 154 11.46 8.82 11.62
C ARG A 154 11.10 9.30 13.03
N GLU A 155 12.09 9.43 13.91
CA GLU A 155 11.89 9.95 15.27
C GLU A 155 11.71 11.47 15.30
N GLY A 156 12.00 12.15 14.20
CA GLY A 156 12.00 13.60 14.05
C GLY A 156 13.39 14.18 13.86
N GLY A 157 13.46 15.42 13.39
CA GLY A 157 14.70 16.14 13.11
C GLY A 157 14.60 17.04 11.88
N GLU A 158 15.76 17.50 11.43
CA GLU A 158 15.86 18.34 10.25
C GLU A 158 15.65 17.52 8.97
N ALA A 159 14.82 18.05 8.07
CA ALA A 159 14.66 17.55 6.72
C ALA A 159 15.89 17.88 5.88
N ARG A 160 16.43 16.89 5.16
CA ARG A 160 17.54 17.10 4.23
C ARG A 160 17.15 16.69 2.82
N ARG A 161 17.47 17.56 1.86
CA ARG A 161 17.40 17.23 0.44
C ARG A 161 18.53 16.26 0.08
N VAL A 162 18.18 15.15 -0.53
CA VAL A 162 19.16 14.15 -1.01
C VAL A 162 19.42 14.23 -2.49
N GLY A 163 18.47 14.74 -3.28
CA GLY A 163 18.66 14.87 -4.71
C GLY A 163 17.42 15.38 -5.43
N ARG A 164 17.31 14.99 -6.70
CA ARG A 164 16.20 15.31 -7.58
C ARG A 164 15.98 14.14 -8.53
N ALA A 165 14.74 13.68 -8.68
CA ALA A 165 14.40 12.70 -9.70
C ALA A 165 14.41 13.36 -11.09
N ALA A 166 14.70 12.56 -12.13
CA ALA A 166 14.74 13.06 -13.51
C ALA A 166 13.33 13.29 -14.11
N SER A 167 12.29 12.78 -13.47
CA SER A 167 10.89 12.83 -13.88
C SER A 167 9.99 12.78 -12.64
N ASP A 168 8.68 12.77 -12.88
CA ASP A 168 7.69 12.47 -11.85
C ASP A 168 7.99 11.16 -11.13
N VAL A 169 7.70 11.17 -9.83
CA VAL A 169 7.81 10.04 -8.92
C VAL A 169 6.40 9.54 -8.71
N TYR A 170 6.11 8.33 -9.17
CA TYR A 170 4.81 7.69 -8.95
C TYR A 170 4.87 6.84 -7.69
N GLU A 171 5.89 6.01 -7.58
CA GLU A 171 6.10 5.10 -6.45
C GLU A 171 7.40 5.44 -5.75
N LEU A 172 7.38 5.54 -4.41
CA LEU A 172 8.54 5.92 -3.61
C LEU A 172 8.70 4.95 -2.43
N ALA A 173 9.93 4.53 -2.19
CA ALA A 173 10.32 3.78 -1.02
C ALA A 173 11.59 4.35 -0.40
N VAL A 174 11.74 4.15 0.91
CA VAL A 174 12.96 4.49 1.65
C VAL A 174 13.44 3.28 2.46
N THR A 175 14.71 2.96 2.27
CA THR A 175 15.42 1.92 3.03
C THR A 175 16.35 2.56 4.05
N ASP A 176 17.19 1.76 4.73
CA ASP A 176 18.22 2.29 5.63
C ASP A 176 19.38 2.97 4.88
N GLY A 177 19.55 2.71 3.57
CA GLY A 177 20.70 3.19 2.80
C GLY A 177 20.37 4.07 1.60
N PHE A 178 19.19 3.94 1.01
CA PHE A 178 18.80 4.66 -0.20
C PHE A 178 17.29 4.88 -0.32
N LEU A 179 16.92 5.83 -1.17
CA LEU A 179 15.59 5.93 -1.76
C LEU A 179 15.51 5.06 -3.00
N ALA A 180 14.37 4.42 -3.24
CA ALA A 180 14.04 3.76 -4.49
C ALA A 180 12.73 4.30 -5.04
N TRP A 181 12.63 4.50 -6.36
CA TRP A 181 11.40 4.98 -6.96
C TRP A 181 11.24 4.52 -8.41
N SER A 182 10.02 4.57 -8.92
CA SER A 182 9.73 4.56 -10.35
C SER A 182 8.84 5.73 -10.73
N GLY A 183 8.95 6.17 -11.98
CA GLY A 183 8.16 7.26 -12.53
C GLY A 183 7.28 6.82 -13.69
N GLU A 184 6.97 7.76 -14.56
CA GLU A 184 6.22 7.50 -15.79
C GLU A 184 6.92 6.50 -16.70
N ARG A 185 8.25 6.61 -16.83
CA ARG A 185 9.05 5.68 -17.61
C ARG A 185 9.34 4.43 -16.79
N SER A 186 9.40 3.28 -17.48
CA SER A 186 9.93 2.06 -16.89
C SER A 186 11.36 2.27 -16.41
N GLY A 187 11.70 1.61 -15.31
CA GLY A 187 12.95 1.85 -14.60
C GLY A 187 12.69 2.01 -13.12
N VAL A 188 13.36 1.21 -12.29
CA VAL A 188 13.48 1.49 -10.85
C VAL A 188 14.80 2.18 -10.61
N HIS A 189 14.75 3.40 -10.10
CA HIS A 189 15.91 4.19 -9.75
C HIS A 189 16.20 4.10 -8.27
N ARG A 190 17.47 4.31 -7.91
CA ARG A 190 17.92 4.44 -6.53
C ARG A 190 18.78 5.69 -6.33
N LEU A 191 18.76 6.21 -5.11
CA LEU A 191 19.60 7.33 -4.69
C LEU A 191 20.07 7.10 -3.24
N PRO A 192 21.38 7.04 -2.97
CA PRO A 192 21.88 6.92 -1.60
C PRO A 192 21.32 8.02 -0.70
N LEU A 193 21.03 7.70 0.57
CA LEU A 193 20.56 8.71 1.52
C LEU A 193 21.61 9.80 1.78
N ALA A 194 22.90 9.54 1.54
CA ALA A 194 23.94 10.57 1.57
C ALA A 194 23.77 11.63 0.46
N GLY A 195 22.94 11.36 -0.54
CA GLY A 195 22.74 12.15 -1.75
C GLY A 195 23.61 11.66 -2.92
N GLY A 196 23.57 12.42 -4.02
CA GLY A 196 24.31 12.10 -5.25
C GLY A 196 23.42 12.13 -6.49
N THR A 197 23.89 11.47 -7.54
CA THR A 197 23.14 11.31 -8.79
C THR A 197 22.26 10.05 -8.70
N PRO A 198 20.96 10.13 -9.06
CA PRO A 198 20.13 8.96 -9.27
C PRO A 198 20.77 7.94 -10.21
N GLU A 199 20.72 6.66 -9.84
CA GLU A 199 21.17 5.56 -10.68
C GLU A 199 19.99 4.66 -11.02
N LEU A 200 19.98 4.10 -12.23
CA LEU A 200 19.08 2.98 -12.55
C LEU A 200 19.55 1.74 -11.78
N MET A 201 18.61 1.05 -11.13
CA MET A 201 18.93 -0.20 -10.44
C MET A 201 19.27 -1.29 -11.47
N PRO A 202 20.36 -2.05 -11.29
CA PRO A 202 20.74 -3.12 -12.22
C PRO A 202 19.61 -4.13 -12.43
N GLY A 203 19.24 -4.40 -13.68
CA GLY A 203 18.20 -5.38 -14.02
C GLY A 203 16.76 -4.89 -13.81
N ALA A 204 16.57 -3.59 -13.55
CA ALA A 204 15.27 -2.97 -13.32
C ALA A 204 14.83 -2.02 -14.44
N GLU A 205 15.46 -2.10 -15.62
CA GLU A 205 15.23 -1.21 -16.77
C GLU A 205 13.76 -1.21 -17.23
N ASN A 206 13.13 -2.38 -17.22
CA ASN A 206 11.74 -2.58 -17.66
C ASN A 206 10.76 -2.80 -16.50
N LEU A 207 11.21 -2.53 -15.27
CA LEU A 207 10.40 -2.73 -14.07
C LEU A 207 9.83 -1.41 -13.56
N ARG A 208 8.67 -1.46 -12.91
CA ARG A 208 8.13 -0.38 -12.09
C ARG A 208 8.05 -0.83 -10.64
N LEU A 209 8.43 0.03 -9.71
CA LEU A 209 8.32 -0.25 -8.29
C LEU A 209 6.84 -0.46 -7.95
N ALA A 210 6.53 -1.44 -7.12
CA ALA A 210 5.16 -1.66 -6.63
C ALA A 210 5.10 -1.38 -5.13
N SER A 211 5.96 -2.04 -4.38
CA SER A 211 6.22 -1.76 -2.97
C SER A 211 7.59 -2.30 -2.67
N TRP A 212 8.45 -1.61 -1.93
CA TRP A 212 9.78 -2.16 -1.67
C TRP A 212 9.69 -3.48 -0.89
N PRO A 213 10.37 -4.57 -1.31
CA PRO A 213 11.39 -4.67 -2.38
C PRO A 213 10.90 -5.21 -3.74
N TRP A 214 9.59 -5.21 -3.99
CA TRP A 214 8.93 -5.76 -5.16
C TRP A 214 8.73 -4.75 -6.29
N ALA A 215 8.99 -5.20 -7.51
CA ALA A 215 8.75 -4.46 -8.74
C ALA A 215 8.08 -5.34 -9.79
N HIS A 216 7.33 -4.72 -10.69
CA HIS A 216 6.52 -5.38 -11.70
C HIS A 216 7.03 -5.07 -13.10
N GLU A 217 7.04 -6.09 -13.95
CA GLU A 217 7.10 -5.92 -15.40
C GLU A 217 5.68 -5.90 -15.96
N TRP A 218 5.43 -4.97 -16.87
CA TRP A 218 4.15 -4.78 -17.54
C TRP A 218 4.29 -5.11 -19.02
N ASP A 219 3.28 -5.76 -19.60
CA ASP A 219 3.17 -5.87 -21.05
C ASP A 219 2.59 -4.59 -21.68
N ALA A 220 2.49 -4.59 -23.01
CA ALA A 220 1.93 -3.47 -23.76
C ALA A 220 0.42 -3.22 -23.50
N ALA A 221 -0.30 -4.22 -22.97
CA ALA A 221 -1.70 -4.11 -22.59
C ALA A 221 -1.87 -3.56 -21.16
N GLY A 222 -0.77 -3.31 -20.44
CA GLY A 222 -0.82 -2.86 -19.05
C GLY A 222 -1.19 -3.97 -18.09
N ASN A 223 -0.80 -5.22 -18.37
CA ASN A 223 -0.90 -6.35 -17.46
C ASN A 223 0.44 -6.65 -16.79
N VAL A 224 0.44 -6.91 -15.48
CA VAL A 224 1.62 -7.42 -14.78
C VAL A 224 1.89 -8.84 -15.25
N THR A 225 3.05 -9.06 -15.85
CA THR A 225 3.48 -10.37 -16.36
C THR A 225 4.58 -11.01 -15.52
N ARG A 226 5.29 -10.21 -14.71
CA ARG A 226 6.39 -10.68 -13.86
C ARG A 226 6.53 -9.83 -12.61
N ILE A 227 6.78 -10.48 -11.49
CA ILE A 227 7.06 -9.87 -10.19
C ILE A 227 8.51 -10.18 -9.81
N VAL A 228 9.28 -9.16 -9.45
CA VAL A 228 10.71 -9.26 -9.14
C VAL A 228 10.99 -8.69 -7.77
N ASN A 229 11.71 -9.45 -6.94
CA ASN A 229 12.31 -8.97 -5.70
C ASN A 229 13.66 -8.30 -6.01
N LEU A 230 13.73 -6.98 -5.87
CA LEU A 230 14.93 -6.20 -6.18
C LEU A 230 16.07 -6.42 -5.17
N GLU A 231 15.80 -6.91 -3.96
CA GLU A 231 16.83 -7.24 -2.98
C GLU A 231 17.50 -8.58 -3.28
N THR A 232 16.72 -9.58 -3.69
CA THR A 232 17.22 -10.95 -3.88
C THR A 232 17.43 -11.34 -5.34
N GLY A 233 16.96 -10.53 -6.30
CA GLY A 233 16.89 -10.89 -7.72
C GLY A 233 15.90 -12.01 -8.03
N GLY A 234 15.05 -12.40 -7.06
CA GLY A 234 14.08 -13.46 -7.24
C GLY A 234 12.96 -13.00 -8.16
N SER A 235 12.50 -13.88 -9.06
CA SER A 235 11.51 -13.53 -10.07
C SER A 235 10.42 -14.60 -10.15
N THR A 236 9.17 -14.16 -10.29
CA THR A 236 7.99 -15.01 -10.44
C THR A 236 7.21 -14.54 -11.66
N GLY A 237 6.94 -15.45 -12.60
CA GLY A 237 6.03 -15.17 -13.72
C GLY A 237 4.58 -15.19 -13.25
N VAL A 238 3.77 -14.29 -13.80
CA VAL A 238 2.33 -14.21 -13.50
C VAL A 238 1.54 -15.01 -14.53
N ALA A 239 0.63 -15.85 -14.06
CA ALA A 239 -0.31 -16.57 -14.92
C ALA A 239 -1.47 -15.65 -15.35
N VAL A 240 -1.21 -14.77 -16.32
CA VAL A 240 -2.23 -13.85 -16.87
C VAL A 240 -3.25 -14.65 -17.71
N PRO A 241 -4.56 -14.57 -17.41
CA PRO A 241 -5.58 -15.20 -18.25
C PRO A 241 -5.55 -14.67 -19.68
N PRO A 242 -5.77 -15.51 -20.71
CA PRO A 242 -5.99 -15.01 -22.07
C PRO A 242 -7.18 -14.05 -22.11
N GLY A 243 -7.00 -12.89 -22.74
CA GLY A 243 -8.03 -11.84 -22.81
C GLY A 243 -8.17 -10.99 -21.54
N ALA A 244 -7.32 -11.21 -20.53
CA ALA A 244 -7.32 -10.35 -19.35
C ALA A 244 -6.81 -8.94 -19.66
N GLU A 245 -7.45 -7.96 -19.04
CA GLU A 245 -7.07 -6.55 -19.12
C GLU A 245 -6.81 -5.95 -17.74
N ARG A 246 -5.93 -4.95 -17.68
CA ARG A 246 -5.58 -4.21 -16.45
C ARG A 246 -5.22 -5.14 -15.29
N TRP A 247 -4.51 -6.22 -15.61
CA TRP A 247 -4.15 -7.27 -14.65
C TRP A 247 -3.09 -6.73 -13.69
N GLN A 248 -3.49 -6.44 -12.46
CA GLN A 248 -2.64 -5.96 -11.39
C GLN A 248 -2.35 -7.11 -10.44
N CYS A 249 -1.13 -7.18 -9.91
CA CYS A 249 -0.75 -8.21 -8.96
C CYS A 249 0.00 -7.62 -7.78
N GLY A 250 -0.20 -8.23 -6.61
CA GLY A 250 0.77 -8.24 -5.53
C GLY A 250 1.76 -9.40 -5.71
N THR A 251 2.34 -9.86 -4.61
CA THR A 251 3.18 -11.05 -4.55
C THR A 251 2.42 -12.38 -4.56
N GLU A 252 1.17 -12.40 -4.09
CA GLU A 252 0.36 -13.62 -3.96
C GLU A 252 -0.92 -13.57 -4.79
N TRP A 253 -1.56 -12.40 -4.88
CA TRP A 253 -2.85 -12.24 -5.54
C TRP A 253 -2.76 -11.28 -6.72
N CYS A 254 -3.64 -11.52 -7.69
CA CYS A 254 -3.88 -10.68 -8.83
C CYS A 254 -5.36 -10.38 -8.96
N THR A 255 -5.66 -9.24 -9.58
CA THR A 255 -7.00 -8.85 -9.98
C THR A 255 -6.96 -8.08 -11.28
N GLY A 256 -7.98 -8.25 -12.11
CA GLY A 256 -8.11 -7.60 -13.39
C GLY A 256 -9.49 -7.81 -13.97
N LEU A 257 -9.65 -7.43 -15.24
CA LEU A 257 -10.87 -7.66 -16.00
C LEU A 257 -10.71 -8.87 -16.90
N LEU A 258 -11.74 -9.69 -17.00
CA LEU A 258 -11.88 -10.75 -18.00
C LEU A 258 -13.33 -10.72 -18.48
N ASP A 259 -13.55 -10.55 -19.78
CA ASP A 259 -14.89 -10.39 -20.37
C ASP A 259 -15.75 -9.33 -19.62
N ASP A 260 -15.15 -8.17 -19.34
CA ASP A 260 -15.73 -7.05 -18.58
C ASP A 260 -16.11 -7.37 -17.11
N ARG A 261 -15.70 -8.52 -16.58
CA ARG A 261 -15.93 -8.92 -15.19
C ARG A 261 -14.66 -8.77 -14.37
N LEU A 262 -14.80 -8.27 -13.14
CA LEU A 262 -13.70 -8.29 -12.18
C LEU A 262 -13.41 -9.71 -11.72
N ILE A 263 -12.16 -10.12 -11.89
CA ILE A 263 -11.65 -11.41 -11.46
C ILE A 263 -10.57 -11.21 -10.39
N VAL A 264 -10.47 -12.18 -9.50
CA VAL A 264 -9.32 -12.35 -8.60
C VAL A 264 -8.72 -13.73 -8.79
N GLN A 265 -7.40 -13.85 -8.72
CA GLN A 265 -6.67 -15.11 -8.92
C GLN A 265 -5.34 -15.05 -8.18
N ARG A 266 -4.77 -16.19 -7.78
CA ARG A 266 -3.38 -16.22 -7.30
C ARG A 266 -2.40 -15.97 -8.46
N VAL A 267 -1.20 -15.50 -8.16
CA VAL A 267 -0.12 -15.25 -9.13
C VAL A 267 0.19 -16.49 -9.99
N ASP A 268 0.07 -17.68 -9.42
CA ASP A 268 0.31 -18.97 -10.11
C ASP A 268 -0.86 -19.44 -10.99
N GLY A 269 -1.97 -18.70 -11.01
CA GLY A 269 -3.16 -19.04 -11.77
C GLY A 269 -4.16 -19.91 -11.02
N SER A 270 -3.93 -20.24 -9.75
CA SER A 270 -4.90 -20.98 -8.95
C SER A 270 -5.95 -20.06 -8.30
N GLY A 271 -7.04 -20.65 -7.78
CA GLY A 271 -8.01 -19.93 -6.94
C GLY A 271 -8.79 -18.81 -7.64
N ARG A 272 -8.97 -18.89 -8.96
CA ARG A 272 -9.72 -17.89 -9.73
C ARG A 272 -11.16 -17.77 -9.23
N ARG A 273 -11.63 -16.54 -9.03
CA ARG A 273 -13.02 -16.23 -8.66
C ARG A 273 -13.48 -14.98 -9.38
N THR A 274 -14.77 -14.94 -9.69
CA THR A 274 -15.44 -13.78 -10.30
C THR A 274 -16.11 -12.99 -9.20
N LEU A 275 -15.81 -11.69 -9.14
CA LEU A 275 -16.34 -10.79 -8.13
C LEU A 275 -17.80 -10.40 -8.46
N PRO A 276 -18.57 -9.97 -7.44
CA PRO A 276 -19.93 -9.50 -7.65
C PRO A 276 -20.02 -8.40 -8.72
N PRO A 277 -21.04 -8.42 -9.60
CA PRO A 277 -21.16 -7.48 -10.72
C PRO A 277 -21.37 -6.02 -10.31
N MET A 278 -21.75 -5.78 -9.04
CA MET A 278 -21.84 -4.44 -8.47
C MET A 278 -20.46 -3.80 -8.23
N LEU A 279 -19.38 -4.58 -8.26
CA LEU A 279 -18.02 -4.04 -8.09
C LEU A 279 -17.46 -3.63 -9.45
N MET A 280 -16.82 -2.46 -9.48
CA MET A 280 -16.11 -1.95 -10.64
C MET A 280 -14.69 -1.53 -10.24
N GLY A 281 -13.74 -1.61 -11.18
CA GLY A 281 -12.37 -1.14 -10.95
C GLY A 281 -12.35 0.32 -10.49
N TYR A 282 -11.68 0.60 -9.37
CA TYR A 282 -11.54 1.97 -8.87
C TYR A 282 -10.38 2.68 -9.59
N GLY A 283 -10.67 3.29 -10.73
CA GLY A 283 -9.66 3.98 -11.54
C GLY A 283 -8.73 3.01 -12.29
N VAL A 284 -7.49 3.45 -12.54
CA VAL A 284 -6.49 2.64 -13.28
C VAL A 284 -5.79 1.63 -12.37
N TRP A 285 -5.63 1.98 -11.08
CA TRP A 285 -4.95 1.17 -10.07
C TRP A 285 -5.89 0.93 -8.91
N TRP A 286 -6.19 -0.32 -8.57
CA TRP A 286 -7.12 -0.66 -7.49
C TRP A 286 -6.55 -1.61 -6.46
N LEU A 287 -5.38 -2.22 -6.68
CA LEU A 287 -4.66 -2.85 -5.57
C LEU A 287 -4.17 -1.77 -4.59
N LEU A 288 -4.40 -2.01 -3.30
CA LEU A 288 -3.91 -1.18 -2.19
C LEU A 288 -2.62 -1.75 -1.61
N ASP A 289 -2.53 -3.08 -1.59
CA ASP A 289 -1.36 -3.86 -1.23
C ASP A 289 -1.46 -5.25 -1.89
N ASP A 290 -0.74 -6.25 -1.38
CA ASP A 290 -0.74 -7.62 -1.88
C ASP A 290 -2.10 -8.35 -1.75
N ARG A 291 -2.91 -7.94 -0.79
CA ARG A 291 -4.09 -8.67 -0.33
C ARG A 291 -5.37 -7.86 -0.48
N HIS A 292 -5.30 -6.54 -0.48
CA HIS A 292 -6.48 -5.69 -0.45
C HIS A 292 -6.65 -4.94 -1.77
N ALA A 293 -7.87 -4.93 -2.29
CA ALA A 293 -8.26 -4.17 -3.47
C ALA A 293 -9.40 -3.20 -3.14
N LEU A 294 -9.40 -2.02 -3.77
CA LEU A 294 -10.44 -1.01 -3.66
C LEU A 294 -11.31 -1.00 -4.93
N PHE A 295 -12.60 -1.22 -4.78
CA PHE A 295 -13.54 -1.20 -5.90
C PHE A 295 -14.60 -0.12 -5.72
N ARG A 296 -15.07 0.46 -6.82
CA ARG A 296 -16.30 1.27 -6.81
C ARG A 296 -17.50 0.34 -6.65
N VAL A 297 -18.51 0.81 -5.94
CA VAL A 297 -19.79 0.10 -5.82
C VAL A 297 -20.81 0.74 -6.75
N TYR A 298 -21.19 0.00 -7.79
CA TYR A 298 -22.28 0.33 -8.69
C TYR A 298 -23.61 -0.02 -8.03
N GLU A 299 -24.45 1.00 -7.87
CA GLU A 299 -25.85 0.85 -7.49
C GLU A 299 -26.67 1.71 -8.47
N PRO A 300 -27.57 1.10 -9.27
CA PRO A 300 -28.38 1.82 -10.25
C PRO A 300 -29.37 2.79 -9.61
N ASP A 301 -29.87 2.49 -8.41
CA ASP A 301 -30.71 3.43 -7.66
C ASP A 301 -29.84 4.49 -6.96
N VAL A 302 -29.66 5.63 -7.61
CA VAL A 302 -28.90 6.78 -7.08
C VAL A 302 -29.48 7.37 -5.80
N HIS A 303 -30.71 7.01 -5.43
CA HIS A 303 -31.37 7.47 -4.21
C HIS A 303 -31.32 6.44 -3.07
N LYS A 304 -30.76 5.25 -3.31
CA LYS A 304 -30.61 4.23 -2.27
C LYS A 304 -29.63 4.71 -1.21
N ALA A 305 -30.12 4.79 0.02
CA ALA A 305 -29.31 5.12 1.19
C ALA A 305 -28.42 3.93 1.60
N GLY A 306 -27.34 4.20 2.35
CA GLY A 306 -26.45 3.17 2.88
C GLY A 306 -25.56 2.48 1.83
N VAL A 307 -25.51 2.99 0.60
CA VAL A 307 -24.59 2.49 -0.43
C VAL A 307 -23.22 3.09 -0.17
N PRO A 308 -22.15 2.29 0.03
CA PRO A 308 -20.83 2.84 0.23
C PRO A 308 -20.28 3.47 -1.04
N LEU A 309 -19.35 4.43 -0.91
CA LEU A 309 -18.71 5.08 -2.05
C LEU A 309 -17.77 4.12 -2.79
N ALA A 310 -17.05 3.33 -2.02
CA ALA A 310 -16.18 2.26 -2.50
C ALA A 310 -16.21 1.09 -1.51
N ALA A 311 -15.62 -0.03 -1.89
CA ALA A 311 -15.51 -1.18 -1.02
C ALA A 311 -14.09 -1.75 -1.10
N VAL A 312 -13.52 -2.05 0.07
CA VAL A 312 -12.26 -2.76 0.18
C VAL A 312 -12.56 -4.25 0.24
N TYR A 313 -11.91 -5.02 -0.64
CA TYR A 313 -12.06 -6.46 -0.75
C TYR A 313 -10.76 -7.15 -0.34
N ASP A 314 -10.84 -8.07 0.61
CA ASP A 314 -9.74 -8.96 0.98
C ASP A 314 -9.67 -10.12 -0.03
N LEU A 315 -8.64 -10.09 -0.87
CA LEU A 315 -8.37 -11.07 -1.91
C LEU A 315 -8.13 -12.47 -1.33
N ALA A 316 -7.68 -12.61 -0.09
CA ALA A 316 -7.46 -13.92 0.53
C ALA A 316 -8.77 -14.54 1.05
N THR A 317 -9.53 -13.80 1.86
CA THR A 317 -10.73 -14.32 2.56
C THR A 317 -12.00 -14.18 1.72
N GLY A 318 -12.05 -13.20 0.83
CA GLY A 318 -13.26 -12.78 0.14
C GLY A 318 -14.16 -11.87 0.99
N GLU A 319 -13.69 -11.40 2.15
CA GLU A 319 -14.39 -10.39 2.93
C GLU A 319 -14.42 -9.05 2.20
N LEU A 320 -15.50 -8.29 2.43
CA LEU A 320 -15.78 -7.04 1.74
C LEU A 320 -16.33 -6.04 2.74
N ALA A 321 -15.75 -4.84 2.78
CA ALA A 321 -16.25 -3.76 3.62
C ALA A 321 -16.37 -2.44 2.87
N GLY A 322 -17.44 -1.71 3.14
CA GLY A 322 -17.74 -0.42 2.55
C GLY A 322 -16.94 0.71 3.21
N VAL A 323 -16.43 1.63 2.39
CA VAL A 323 -15.76 2.86 2.82
C VAL A 323 -16.51 4.07 2.28
N GLY A 324 -16.76 5.03 3.17
CA GLY A 324 -17.64 6.16 2.89
C GLY A 324 -19.10 5.76 2.69
N GLU A 325 -19.98 6.75 2.57
CA GLU A 325 -21.40 6.56 2.28
C GLU A 325 -21.84 7.55 1.20
N ARG A 326 -22.55 7.06 0.18
CA ARG A 326 -23.17 7.91 -0.84
C ARG A 326 -24.30 8.71 -0.21
N THR A 327 -24.36 10.00 -0.51
CA THR A 327 -25.56 10.78 -0.15
C THR A 327 -26.64 10.58 -1.22
N PRO A 328 -27.87 10.18 -0.85
CA PRO A 328 -28.94 9.95 -1.81
C PRO A 328 -29.18 11.12 -2.78
N GLY A 329 -29.31 10.81 -4.07
CA GLY A 329 -29.55 11.80 -5.12
C GLY A 329 -28.32 12.60 -5.56
N VAL A 330 -27.12 12.25 -5.08
CA VAL A 330 -25.86 12.80 -5.55
C VAL A 330 -24.95 11.67 -5.97
N GLU A 331 -24.42 11.75 -7.20
CA GLU A 331 -23.35 10.84 -7.65
C GLU A 331 -21.99 11.16 -7.01
N GLY A 332 -21.94 12.18 -6.17
CA GLY A 332 -20.74 12.79 -5.61
C GLY A 332 -20.43 12.37 -4.18
N GLY A 333 -19.14 12.24 -3.93
CA GLY A 333 -18.49 11.91 -2.68
C GLY A 333 -17.15 11.25 -3.02
N ASP A 334 -16.05 11.75 -2.49
CA ASP A 334 -14.74 11.15 -2.72
C ASP A 334 -14.31 10.38 -1.48
N VAL A 335 -13.94 9.11 -1.69
CA VAL A 335 -13.01 8.45 -0.77
C VAL A 335 -11.65 9.02 -1.11
N GLY A 336 -11.14 9.84 -0.19
CA GLY A 336 -9.77 10.33 -0.25
C GLY A 336 -8.85 9.12 -0.32
N ARG A 337 -8.20 8.99 -1.48
CA ARG A 337 -7.05 8.12 -1.66
C ARG A 337 -5.89 9.03 -1.98
N ILE A 338 -4.90 9.10 -1.11
CA ILE A 338 -3.60 9.58 -1.57
C ILE A 338 -3.09 8.46 -2.45
N GLN A 339 -2.92 8.76 -3.75
CA GLN A 339 -2.90 7.80 -4.87
C GLN A 339 -1.94 6.61 -4.73
N ASP A 340 -1.01 6.62 -3.78
CA ASP A 340 0.12 5.70 -3.68
C ASP A 340 0.34 5.21 -2.23
N PHE A 341 -0.67 5.32 -1.37
CA PHE A 341 -0.65 4.71 -0.04
C PHE A 341 -1.76 3.69 0.12
N SER A 342 -1.47 2.68 0.94
CA SER A 342 -2.46 1.73 1.42
C SER A 342 -3.55 2.43 2.25
N LEU A 343 -3.26 3.60 2.82
CA LEU A 343 -4.21 4.34 3.66
C LEU A 343 -5.39 4.90 2.84
N LEU A 344 -6.60 4.60 3.27
CA LEU A 344 -7.82 5.23 2.77
C LEU A 344 -8.37 6.17 3.83
N PHE A 345 -8.94 7.31 3.41
CA PHE A 345 -9.61 8.20 4.35
C PHE A 345 -10.80 8.88 3.72
N TRP A 346 -11.80 9.17 4.53
CA TRP A 346 -12.99 9.88 4.10
C TRP A 346 -13.59 10.66 5.26
N ASP A 347 -14.34 11.70 4.95
CA ASP A 347 -15.12 12.42 5.96
C ASP A 347 -16.48 11.72 6.12
N ALA A 348 -16.65 10.99 7.21
CA ALA A 348 -17.89 10.27 7.48
C ALA A 348 -19.06 11.20 7.89
N GLY A 349 -18.75 12.43 8.31
CA GLY A 349 -19.74 13.45 8.67
C GLY A 349 -20.17 14.32 7.49
N ALA A 350 -19.38 14.34 6.41
CA ALA A 350 -19.72 15.07 5.18
C ALA A 350 -20.95 14.47 4.51
N ARG A 351 -21.86 15.35 4.08
CA ARG A 351 -23.02 15.00 3.25
C ARG A 351 -23.01 15.89 2.01
N PHE A 352 -23.07 15.26 0.85
CA PHE A 352 -23.06 15.96 -0.44
C PHE A 352 -24.50 16.17 -0.89
N TYR A 353 -24.83 17.35 -1.39
CA TYR A 353 -26.16 17.64 -1.93
C TYR A 353 -26.01 18.46 -3.21
N GLN A 354 -26.89 18.19 -4.18
CA GLN A 354 -26.96 18.98 -5.39
C GLN A 354 -27.73 20.28 -5.07
N HIS A 355 -27.06 21.41 -5.23
CA HIS A 355 -27.68 22.73 -5.14
C HIS A 355 -27.89 23.26 -6.55
N CYS A 356 -29.14 23.29 -7.01
CA CYS A 356 -29.49 23.85 -8.30
C CYS A 356 -30.04 25.27 -8.12
N ALA A 357 -29.38 26.24 -8.75
CA ALA A 357 -29.81 27.63 -8.83
C ALA A 357 -29.80 28.08 -10.29
N ASP A 358 -30.86 28.79 -10.69
CA ASP A 358 -31.14 29.19 -12.07
C ASP A 358 -31.15 28.01 -13.07
N ARG A 359 -30.01 27.71 -13.70
CA ARG A 359 -29.80 26.63 -14.68
C ARG A 359 -28.50 25.86 -14.44
N ALA A 360 -27.85 26.08 -13.30
CA ALA A 360 -26.64 25.38 -12.92
C ALA A 360 -26.89 24.59 -11.65
N CYS A 361 -26.40 23.36 -11.63
CA CYS A 361 -26.38 22.54 -10.44
C CYS A 361 -24.93 22.35 -10.03
N GLU A 362 -24.61 22.69 -8.79
CA GLU A 362 -23.30 22.42 -8.19
C GLU A 362 -23.46 21.43 -7.03
N ILE A 363 -22.44 20.61 -6.82
CA ILE A 363 -22.40 19.75 -5.64
C ILE A 363 -21.85 20.57 -4.48
N ARG A 364 -22.64 20.69 -3.42
CA ARG A 364 -22.23 21.32 -2.16
C ARG A 364 -22.07 20.26 -1.08
N THR A 365 -21.25 20.58 -0.08
CA THR A 365 -21.06 19.75 1.10
C THR A 365 -21.69 20.43 2.31
N ARG A 366 -22.36 19.66 3.18
CA ARG A 366 -22.85 20.08 4.49
C ARG A 366 -22.36 19.10 5.55
N GLY A 367 -22.04 19.61 6.73
CA GLY A 367 -21.42 18.79 7.79
C GLY A 367 -20.00 18.39 7.43
N GLY A 368 -19.41 17.52 8.23
CA GLY A 368 -18.00 17.14 8.10
C GLY A 368 -17.04 18.24 8.54
N GLY A 369 -15.76 18.07 8.21
CA GLY A 369 -14.67 18.99 8.52
C GLY A 369 -14.17 18.93 9.97
N GLU A 370 -14.65 17.98 10.77
CA GLU A 370 -14.19 17.75 12.13
C GLU A 370 -13.14 16.64 12.20
N GLU A 371 -13.42 15.51 11.55
CA GLU A 371 -12.54 14.33 11.53
C GLU A 371 -12.61 13.58 10.19
N TYR A 372 -11.48 12.99 9.81
CA TYR A 372 -11.39 11.93 8.83
C TYR A 372 -11.51 10.58 9.52
N THR A 373 -12.28 9.69 8.92
CA THR A 373 -12.19 8.26 9.17
C THR A 373 -11.11 7.70 8.28
N VAL A 374 -10.19 6.94 8.85
CA VAL A 374 -9.00 6.41 8.20
C VAL A 374 -9.04 4.89 8.30
N LEU A 375 -8.84 4.18 7.18
CA LEU A 375 -8.67 2.73 7.14
C LEU A 375 -7.23 2.40 6.74
N ASP A 376 -6.55 1.60 7.55
CA ASP A 376 -5.23 1.02 7.27
C ASP A 376 -5.37 -0.45 6.86
N PRO A 377 -5.29 -0.79 5.56
CA PRO A 377 -5.30 -2.17 5.10
C PRO A 377 -4.17 -3.02 5.67
N GLY A 378 -3.04 -2.40 6.06
CA GLY A 378 -1.94 -3.10 6.71
C GLY A 378 -2.28 -3.64 8.10
N ALA A 379 -3.30 -3.06 8.75
CA ALA A 379 -3.83 -3.48 10.04
C ALA A 379 -4.96 -4.52 9.93
N ILE A 380 -5.55 -4.70 8.74
CA ILE A 380 -6.46 -5.81 8.43
C ILE A 380 -5.60 -7.08 8.38
N ARG A 381 -5.42 -7.76 9.52
CA ARG A 381 -4.66 -9.00 9.58
C ARG A 381 -5.36 -10.08 10.42
N GLU A 382 -5.22 -11.28 9.87
CA GLU A 382 -5.85 -12.59 10.18
C GLU A 382 -6.07 -12.95 11.64
#